data_AF-A0A1A7Y7A8-F1
#
_entry.id   AF-A0A1A7Y7A8-F1
#
_cell.length_a   1.000
_cell.length_b   1.000
_cell.length_c   1.000
_cell.angle_alpha   90.00
_cell.angle_beta   90.00
_cell.angle_gamma   90.00
#
_symmetry.space_group_name_H-M   'P 1'
#
loop_
_entity.id
_entity.type
_entity.pdbx_description
1 polymer ?
#
loop_
_entity_poly.entity_id
_entity_poly.type
_entity_poly.pdbx_seq_one_letter_code
_entity_poly.pdbx_strand_id
1 'polypeptide(L)'
;SELQTGDRYVVADCGGGTVDLTVHQIEQPQGTLKELYKASGGPYGAVGVDLAFEAMLCQIFGEDFIQSFKVKRPAAWVDLMIAFEARKRTASPGRANALNISLPFSFIDYYKRHRGQSVEAALRRSNMKIVKWSSQGMLRLTQEAMNELFQPTICNIVKHIDELMAKPEVSSVRFLFLVGGFAESPM
;
A
#
# COMPACT_ATOMS: atom_id res chain seq x y z
N SER A 1 -2.38 -14.87 -26.05
CA SER A 1 -1.24 -14.95 -26.98
C SER A 1 -0.20 -15.85 -26.38
N GLU A 2 0.33 -16.81 -27.13
CA GLU A 2 1.44 -17.64 -26.68
C GLU A 2 2.77 -16.88 -26.82
N LEU A 3 3.68 -17.13 -25.90
CA LEU A 3 5.03 -16.59 -25.91
C LEU A 3 5.88 -17.30 -26.97
N GLN A 4 6.62 -16.55 -27.79
CA GLN A 4 7.43 -17.09 -28.89
C GLN A 4 8.91 -16.79 -28.71
N THR A 5 9.77 -17.54 -29.41
CA THR A 5 11.20 -17.23 -29.48
C THR A 5 11.44 -15.80 -29.93
N GLY A 6 12.29 -15.07 -29.21
CA GLY A 6 12.58 -13.66 -29.44
C GLY A 6 11.68 -12.71 -28.68
N ASP A 7 10.56 -13.17 -28.10
CA ASP A 7 9.72 -12.33 -27.25
C ASP A 7 10.46 -11.92 -25.98
N ARG A 8 10.22 -10.67 -25.59
CA ARG A 8 10.72 -10.09 -24.35
C ARG A 8 9.57 -9.78 -23.42
N TYR A 9 9.78 -10.06 -22.14
CA TYR A 9 8.80 -9.78 -21.10
C TYR A 9 9.46 -9.23 -19.84
N VAL A 10 8.70 -8.41 -19.13
CA VAL A 10 9.05 -7.93 -17.79
C VAL A 10 8.29 -8.77 -16.77
N VAL A 11 8.96 -9.17 -15.69
CA VAL A 11 8.30 -9.64 -14.48
C VAL A 11 8.43 -8.55 -13.43
N ALA A 12 7.30 -8.05 -12.94
CA ALA A 12 7.21 -7.13 -11.82
C ALA A 12 6.73 -7.90 -10.59
N ASP A 13 7.66 -8.26 -9.71
CA ASP A 13 7.36 -8.88 -8.42
C ASP A 13 7.05 -7.78 -7.40
N CYS A 14 5.75 -7.51 -7.23
CA CYS A 14 5.23 -6.55 -6.28
C CYS A 14 4.96 -7.27 -4.95
N GLY A 15 5.99 -7.30 -4.10
CA GLY A 15 5.95 -7.91 -2.79
C GLY A 15 5.43 -6.99 -1.68
N GLY A 16 5.52 -7.48 -0.44
CA GLY A 16 5.16 -6.70 0.74
C GLY A 16 6.14 -5.57 1.04
N GLY A 17 7.44 -5.82 0.94
CA GLY A 17 8.49 -4.85 1.26
C GLY A 17 9.13 -4.21 0.04
N THR A 18 9.39 -5.01 -1.00
CA THR A 18 10.08 -4.58 -2.21
C THR A 18 9.21 -4.77 -3.43
N VAL A 19 9.55 -4.03 -4.47
CA VAL A 19 9.11 -4.30 -5.84
C VAL A 19 10.36 -4.56 -6.66
N ASP A 20 10.42 -5.70 -7.33
CA ASP A 20 11.58 -6.14 -8.10
C ASP A 20 11.18 -6.36 -9.57
N LEU A 21 11.88 -5.70 -10.48
CA LEU A 21 11.66 -5.78 -11.92
C LEU A 21 12.80 -6.55 -12.59
N THR A 22 12.45 -7.55 -13.40
CA THR A 22 13.40 -8.34 -14.20
C THR A 22 12.95 -8.41 -15.65
N VAL A 23 13.90 -8.42 -16.58
CA VAL A 23 13.61 -8.47 -18.03
C VAL A 23 14.19 -9.74 -18.62
N HIS A 24 13.34 -10.51 -19.28
CA HIS A 24 13.71 -11.78 -19.87
C HIS A 24 13.42 -11.80 -21.37
N GLN A 25 14.24 -12.55 -22.11
CA GLN A 25 14.00 -12.93 -23.49
C GLN A 25 13.90 -14.44 -23.62
N ILE A 26 12.97 -14.90 -24.43
CA ILE A 26 12.82 -16.33 -24.74
C ILE A 26 13.77 -16.67 -25.88
N GLU A 27 14.77 -17.50 -25.60
CA GLU A 27 15.69 -17.98 -26.66
C GLU A 27 15.16 -19.24 -27.33
N GLN A 28 14.51 -20.13 -26.57
CA GLN A 28 13.89 -21.34 -27.10
C GLN A 28 12.56 -21.60 -26.38
N PRO A 29 11.52 -22.12 -27.07
CA PRO A 29 10.23 -22.41 -26.45
C PRO A 29 10.32 -23.45 -25.32
N GLN A 30 11.43 -24.20 -25.26
CA GLN A 30 11.67 -25.32 -24.35
C GLN A 30 12.62 -25.00 -23.18
N GLY A 31 12.84 -23.71 -22.87
CA GLY A 31 13.22 -23.32 -21.50
C GLY A 31 14.53 -22.57 -21.29
N THR A 32 15.22 -22.11 -22.34
CA THR A 32 16.36 -21.19 -22.17
C THR A 32 15.85 -19.75 -22.16
N LEU A 33 15.91 -19.13 -20.97
CA LEU A 33 15.63 -17.72 -20.76
C LEU A 33 16.94 -16.95 -20.66
N LYS A 34 17.02 -15.82 -21.34
CA LYS A 34 18.12 -14.87 -21.19
C LYS A 34 17.63 -13.67 -20.39
N GLU A 35 18.23 -13.45 -19.22
CA GLU A 35 18.06 -12.19 -18.49
C GLU A 35 18.76 -11.08 -19.28
N LEU A 36 17.98 -10.10 -19.77
CA LEU A 36 18.49 -8.97 -20.55
C LEU A 36 18.93 -7.82 -19.67
N TYR A 37 18.34 -7.70 -18.49
CA TYR A 37 18.59 -6.60 -17.57
C TYR A 37 18.55 -7.10 -16.14
N LYS A 38 19.60 -6.73 -15.39
CA LYS A 38 19.74 -7.08 -13.97
C LYS A 38 18.52 -6.62 -13.18
N ALA A 39 18.03 -7.47 -12.29
CA ALA A 39 16.99 -7.12 -11.31
C ALA A 39 17.21 -5.71 -10.73
N SER A 40 16.23 -4.83 -10.90
CA SER A 40 16.16 -3.54 -10.23
C SER A 40 14.97 -3.52 -9.30
N GLY A 41 15.15 -3.00 -8.09
CA GLY A 41 14.06 -2.94 -7.13
C GLY A 41 14.13 -1.76 -6.20
N GLY A 42 13.04 -1.52 -5.48
CA GLY A 42 12.91 -0.43 -4.53
C GLY A 42 11.98 -0.77 -3.37
N PRO A 43 12.04 0.00 -2.27
CA PRO A 43 11.25 -0.23 -1.05
C PRO A 43 9.81 0.28 -1.20
N TYR A 44 9.16 -0.06 -2.32
CA TYR A 44 7.84 0.45 -2.70
C TYR A 44 6.77 -0.65 -2.73
N GLY A 45 6.93 -1.68 -1.88
CA GLY A 45 5.92 -2.74 -1.72
C GLY A 45 4.70 -2.30 -0.90
N ALA A 46 3.82 -3.26 -0.57
CA ALA A 46 2.60 -3.02 0.21
C ALA A 46 2.81 -2.30 1.57
N VAL A 47 4.00 -2.37 2.15
CA VAL A 47 4.42 -1.64 3.35
C VAL A 47 4.32 -0.12 3.15
N GLY A 48 4.52 0.39 1.93
CA GLY A 48 4.33 1.81 1.63
C GLY A 48 2.92 2.31 1.97
N VAL A 49 1.91 1.46 1.79
CA VAL A 49 0.51 1.77 2.13
C VAL A 49 0.30 1.81 3.65
N ASP A 50 0.99 0.95 4.41
CA ASP A 50 0.97 0.96 5.87
C ASP A 50 1.62 2.24 6.44
N LEU A 51 2.72 2.67 5.83
CA LEU A 51 3.39 3.92 6.17
C LEU A 51 2.51 5.13 5.87
N ALA A 52 1.80 5.13 4.73
CA ALA A 52 0.83 6.18 4.41
C ALA A 52 -0.32 6.23 5.44
N PHE A 53 -0.78 5.06 5.91
CA PHE A 53 -1.81 5.00 6.95
C PHE A 53 -1.30 5.52 8.30
N GLU A 54 -0.07 5.17 8.70
CA GLU A 54 0.56 5.75 9.91
C GLU A 54 0.68 7.28 9.79
N ALA A 55 1.11 7.79 8.63
CA ALA A 55 1.21 9.23 8.39
C ALA A 55 -0.16 9.93 8.50
N MET A 56 -1.22 9.33 7.96
CA MET A 56 -2.60 9.80 8.14
C MET A 56 -3.00 9.85 9.61
N LEU A 57 -2.70 8.80 10.39
CA LEU A 57 -2.97 8.79 11.83
C LEU A 57 -2.19 9.89 12.56
N CYS A 58 -0.93 10.13 12.19
CA CYS A 58 -0.13 11.24 12.72
C CYS A 58 -0.76 12.60 12.41
N GLN A 59 -1.28 12.82 11.20
CA GLN A 59 -1.95 14.06 10.83
C GLN A 59 -3.24 14.30 11.63
N ILE A 60 -3.99 13.24 11.97
CA ILE A 60 -5.26 13.35 12.69
C ILE A 60 -5.04 13.47 14.21
N PHE A 61 -4.15 12.65 14.78
CA PHE A 61 -4.01 12.48 16.23
C PHE A 61 -2.75 13.16 16.81
N GLY A 62 -1.85 13.61 15.94
CA GLY A 62 -0.55 14.19 16.26
C GLY A 62 0.55 13.13 16.31
N GLU A 63 1.70 13.45 15.74
CA GLU A 63 2.86 12.56 15.66
C GLU A 63 3.38 12.16 17.05
N ASP A 64 3.48 13.10 17.98
CA ASP A 64 3.90 12.86 19.36
C ASP A 64 2.99 11.84 20.06
N PHE A 65 1.68 11.90 19.80
CA PHE A 65 0.75 10.93 20.33
C PHE A 65 0.96 9.54 19.72
N ILE A 66 1.06 9.43 18.39
CA ILE A 66 1.24 8.14 17.71
C ILE A 66 2.54 7.47 18.14
N GLN A 67 3.64 8.19 18.19
CA GLN A 67 4.92 7.64 18.66
C GLN A 67 4.84 7.22 20.13
N SER A 68 4.20 8.03 20.99
CA SER A 68 3.98 7.66 22.40
C SER A 68 3.12 6.41 22.54
N PHE A 69 2.08 6.26 21.71
CA PHE A 69 1.19 5.10 21.72
C PHE A 69 1.91 3.83 21.27
N LYS A 70 2.72 3.89 20.20
CA LYS A 70 3.53 2.76 19.71
C LYS A 70 4.46 2.21 20.79
N VAL A 71 5.11 3.10 21.55
CA VAL A 71 6.03 2.71 22.63
C VAL A 71 5.30 2.17 23.85
N LYS A 72 4.24 2.85 24.31
CA LYS A 72 3.57 2.49 25.58
C LYS A 72 2.53 1.38 25.44
N ARG A 73 1.97 1.19 24.24
CA ARG A 73 0.88 0.25 23.95
C ARG A 73 1.15 -0.55 22.65
N PRO A 74 2.31 -1.23 22.53
CA PRO A 74 2.72 -1.88 21.28
C PRO A 74 1.74 -2.97 20.81
N ALA A 75 1.15 -3.75 21.74
CA ALA A 75 0.15 -4.76 21.39
C ALA A 75 -1.09 -4.16 20.71
N ALA A 76 -1.60 -3.05 21.25
CA ALA A 76 -2.74 -2.35 20.66
C ALA A 76 -2.37 -1.67 19.32
N TRP A 77 -1.12 -1.24 19.14
CA TRP A 77 -0.65 -0.79 17.83
C TRP A 77 -0.68 -1.92 16.80
N VAL A 78 -0.22 -3.11 17.17
CA VAL A 78 -0.28 -4.30 16.31
C VAL A 78 -1.73 -4.64 15.94
N ASP A 79 -2.65 -4.65 16.91
CA ASP A 79 -4.07 -4.91 16.65
C ASP A 79 -4.67 -3.90 15.65
N LEU A 80 -4.30 -2.62 15.77
CA LEU A 80 -4.72 -1.59 14.83
C LEU A 80 -4.18 -1.86 13.41
N MET A 81 -2.90 -2.20 13.30
CA MET A 81 -2.29 -2.51 11.99
C MET A 81 -2.88 -3.78 11.36
N ILE A 82 -3.22 -4.80 12.16
CA ILE A 82 -3.92 -6.00 11.67
C ILE A 82 -5.31 -5.63 11.15
N ALA A 83 -6.05 -4.79 11.89
CA ALA A 83 -7.37 -4.33 11.47
C ALA A 83 -7.29 -3.52 10.17
N PHE A 84 -6.25 -2.70 10.00
CA PHE A 84 -6.00 -1.97 8.77
C PHE A 84 -5.64 -2.91 7.61
N GLU A 85 -4.69 -3.83 7.80
CA GLU A 85 -4.26 -4.82 6.80
C GLU A 85 -5.46 -5.61 6.24
N ALA A 86 -6.37 -6.05 7.11
CA ALA A 86 -7.58 -6.75 6.69
C ALA A 86 -8.47 -5.89 5.78
N ARG A 87 -8.53 -4.57 5.99
CA ARG A 87 -9.28 -3.65 5.12
C ARG A 87 -8.53 -3.33 3.84
N LYS A 88 -7.21 -3.12 3.93
CA LYS A 88 -6.30 -2.89 2.80
C LYS A 88 -6.44 -3.99 1.74
N ARG A 89 -6.45 -5.27 2.14
CA ARG A 89 -6.64 -6.42 1.22
C ARG A 89 -7.99 -6.45 0.51
N THR A 90 -9.01 -5.80 1.08
CA THR A 90 -10.35 -5.74 0.47
C THR A 90 -10.63 -4.44 -0.29
N ALA A 91 -9.65 -3.53 -0.36
CA ALA A 91 -9.75 -2.31 -1.14
C ALA A 91 -9.81 -2.65 -2.63
N SER A 92 -10.69 -1.97 -3.36
CA SER A 92 -10.87 -2.22 -4.79
C SER A 92 -11.50 -0.99 -5.45
N PRO A 93 -10.96 -0.51 -6.58
CA PRO A 93 -11.51 0.63 -7.31
C PRO A 93 -12.99 0.41 -7.66
N GLY A 94 -13.85 1.34 -7.28
CA GLY A 94 -15.29 1.30 -7.62
C GLY A 94 -16.21 0.66 -6.58
N ARG A 95 -15.71 0.21 -5.42
CA ARG A 95 -16.57 -0.14 -4.28
C ARG A 95 -17.10 1.10 -3.56
N ALA A 96 -18.39 1.38 -3.73
CA ALA A 96 -19.05 2.52 -3.09
C ALA A 96 -18.97 2.56 -1.54
N ASN A 97 -18.68 1.42 -0.89
CA ASN A 97 -18.73 1.32 0.56
C ASN A 97 -17.43 1.74 1.23
N ALA A 98 -17.53 2.71 2.15
CA ALA A 98 -16.44 3.08 3.05
C ALA A 98 -15.96 1.89 3.90
N LEU A 99 -14.65 1.84 4.17
CA LEU A 99 -14.04 0.81 5.00
C LEU A 99 -14.01 1.25 6.47
N ASN A 100 -14.55 0.42 7.36
CA ASN A 100 -14.49 0.66 8.80
C ASN A 100 -13.32 -0.12 9.40
N ILE A 101 -12.42 0.61 10.05
CA ILE A 101 -11.27 0.09 10.79
C ILE A 101 -11.58 0.25 12.29
N SER A 102 -11.49 -0.85 13.02
CA SER A 102 -11.66 -0.80 14.47
C SER A 102 -10.43 -0.15 15.11
N LEU A 103 -10.65 0.88 15.93
CA LEU A 103 -9.61 1.38 16.83
C LEU A 103 -9.69 0.57 18.12
N PRO A 104 -8.58 -0.01 18.60
CA PRO A 104 -8.56 -0.69 19.89
C PRO A 104 -9.01 0.25 21.01
N PHE A 105 -9.75 -0.26 22.00
CA PHE A 105 -10.18 0.53 23.15
C PHE A 105 -9.01 1.24 23.83
N SER A 106 -7.86 0.58 23.91
CA SER A 106 -6.60 1.14 24.42
C SER A 106 -6.17 2.41 23.67
N PHE A 107 -6.36 2.49 22.35
CA PHE A 107 -6.08 3.70 21.57
C PHE A 107 -7.01 4.84 21.98
N ILE A 108 -8.32 4.55 22.04
CA ILE A 108 -9.35 5.56 22.34
C ILE A 108 -9.19 6.11 23.75
N ASP A 109 -9.00 5.24 24.74
CA ASP A 109 -8.79 5.61 26.15
C ASP A 109 -7.47 6.36 26.33
N TYR A 110 -6.37 5.88 25.72
CA TYR A 110 -5.08 6.54 25.81
C TYR A 110 -5.11 7.93 25.17
N TYR A 111 -5.74 8.08 24.00
CA TYR A 111 -5.92 9.39 23.35
C TYR A 111 -6.69 10.37 24.24
N LYS A 112 -7.81 9.92 24.82
CA LYS A 112 -8.62 10.75 25.72
C LYS A 112 -7.84 11.23 26.93
N ARG A 113 -7.03 10.37 27.55
CA ARG A 113 -6.17 10.74 28.69
C ARG A 113 -5.01 11.66 28.29
N HIS A 114 -4.44 11.46 27.10
CA HIS A 114 -3.27 12.19 26.63
C HIS A 114 -3.62 13.58 26.08
N ARG A 115 -4.77 13.73 25.41
CA ARG A 115 -5.19 14.99 24.75
C ARG A 115 -6.38 15.68 25.41
N GLY A 116 -7.03 15.06 26.38
CA GLY A 116 -8.20 15.61 27.07
C GLY A 116 -9.49 15.64 26.23
N GLN A 117 -9.53 14.91 25.10
CA GLN A 117 -10.65 14.95 24.16
C GLN A 117 -10.90 13.61 23.47
N SER A 118 -12.08 13.42 22.87
CA SER A 118 -12.41 12.19 22.16
C SER A 118 -11.74 12.10 20.78
N VAL A 119 -11.58 10.86 20.28
CA VAL A 119 -11.16 10.57 18.91
C VAL A 119 -12.11 11.23 17.89
N GLU A 120 -13.41 11.23 18.15
CA GLU A 120 -14.39 11.90 17.29
C GLU A 120 -14.14 13.41 17.22
N ALA A 121 -13.81 14.06 18.33
CA ALA A 121 -13.48 15.48 18.35
C ALA A 121 -12.19 15.76 17.56
N ALA A 122 -11.19 14.88 17.63
CA ALA A 122 -9.98 14.99 16.83
C ALA A 122 -10.26 14.93 15.33
N LEU A 123 -11.06 13.94 14.90
CA LEU A 123 -11.47 13.77 13.50
C LEU A 123 -12.32 14.93 12.98
N ARG A 124 -13.18 15.52 13.82
CA ARG A 124 -13.97 16.71 13.43
C ARG A 124 -13.12 17.95 13.23
N ARG A 125 -11.99 18.05 13.94
CA ARG A 125 -11.07 19.20 13.85
C ARG A 125 -9.98 19.01 12.83
N SER A 126 -9.70 17.77 12.41
CA SER A 126 -8.78 17.55 11.30
C SER A 126 -9.40 18.06 10.00
N ASN A 127 -8.56 18.52 9.07
CA ASN A 127 -9.03 18.93 7.75
C ASN A 127 -9.37 17.73 6.84
N MET A 128 -9.29 16.50 7.36
CA MET A 128 -9.48 15.26 6.59
C MET A 128 -10.95 14.85 6.53
N LYS A 129 -11.72 15.47 5.63
CA LYS A 129 -13.17 15.18 5.44
C LYS A 129 -13.46 13.75 4.97
N ILE A 130 -12.46 13.09 4.41
CA ILE A 130 -12.52 11.74 3.82
C ILE A 130 -12.36 10.62 4.86
N VAL A 131 -12.10 10.98 6.13
CA VAL A 131 -12.03 10.06 7.28
C VAL A 131 -13.02 10.53 8.35
N LYS A 132 -13.90 9.64 8.81
CA LYS A 132 -14.96 9.98 9.76
C LYS A 132 -15.00 9.01 10.94
N TRP A 133 -15.57 9.46 12.04
CA TRP A 133 -15.93 8.58 13.14
C TRP A 133 -17.31 7.95 12.88
N SER A 134 -17.41 6.63 12.96
CA SER A 134 -18.70 5.94 12.82
C SER A 134 -19.48 5.95 14.14
N SER A 135 -20.81 5.83 14.06
CA SER A 135 -21.68 5.69 15.24
C SER A 135 -21.37 4.43 16.07
N GLN A 136 -20.72 3.44 15.46
CA GLN A 136 -20.28 2.20 16.11
C GLN A 136 -18.89 2.31 16.74
N GLY A 137 -18.28 3.50 16.74
CA GLY A 137 -16.96 3.72 17.36
C GLY A 137 -15.79 3.21 16.50
N MET A 138 -15.90 3.30 15.18
CA MET A 138 -14.84 2.88 14.23
C MET A 138 -14.35 4.04 13.37
N LEU A 139 -13.11 3.94 12.93
CA LEU A 139 -12.53 4.83 11.93
C LEU A 139 -13.07 4.45 10.54
N ARG A 140 -13.87 5.32 9.92
CA ARG A 140 -14.48 5.10 8.61
C ARG A 140 -13.69 5.85 7.54
N LEU A 141 -13.00 5.10 6.68
CA LEU A 141 -12.27 5.63 5.53
C LEU A 141 -13.16 5.54 4.29
N THR A 142 -13.34 6.66 3.61
CA THR A 142 -13.94 6.65 2.27
C THR A 142 -13.03 5.91 1.29
N GLN A 143 -13.58 5.55 0.13
CA GLN A 143 -12.78 5.02 -0.96
C GLN A 143 -11.68 6.00 -1.38
N GLU A 144 -11.98 7.29 -1.44
CA GLU A 144 -11.00 8.34 -1.75
C GLU A 144 -9.82 8.29 -0.77
N ALA A 145 -10.09 8.23 0.54
CA ALA A 145 -9.04 8.08 1.54
C ALA A 145 -8.21 6.81 1.34
N MET A 146 -8.85 5.68 1.05
CA MET A 146 -8.12 4.44 0.77
C MET A 146 -7.28 4.55 -0.51
N ASN A 147 -7.78 5.18 -1.57
CA ASN A 147 -7.02 5.38 -2.79
C ASN A 147 -5.80 6.26 -2.55
N GLU A 148 -5.94 7.35 -1.79
CA GLU A 148 -4.83 8.23 -1.40
C GLU A 148 -3.73 7.49 -0.65
N LEU A 149 -4.08 6.49 0.19
CA LEU A 149 -3.09 5.67 0.88
C LEU A 149 -2.25 4.81 -0.08
N PHE A 150 -2.83 4.38 -1.21
CA PHE A 150 -2.13 3.56 -2.21
C PHE A 150 -1.34 4.40 -3.22
N GLN A 151 -1.77 5.64 -3.50
CA GLN A 151 -1.20 6.46 -4.57
C GLN A 151 0.34 6.61 -4.48
N PRO A 152 0.97 6.92 -3.33
CA PRO A 152 2.42 7.07 -3.27
C PRO A 152 3.15 5.80 -3.71
N THR A 153 2.67 4.64 -3.28
CA THR A 153 3.24 3.33 -3.61
C THR A 153 3.05 3.03 -5.10
N ILE A 154 1.83 3.19 -5.62
CA ILE A 154 1.52 2.95 -7.04
C ILE A 154 2.34 3.87 -7.95
N CYS A 155 2.41 5.17 -7.64
CA CYS A 155 3.19 6.12 -8.42
C CYS A 155 4.67 5.75 -8.48
N ASN A 156 5.25 5.28 -7.37
CA ASN A 156 6.65 4.83 -7.35
C ASN A 156 6.86 3.58 -8.22
N ILE A 157 5.92 2.62 -8.19
CA ILE A 157 5.99 1.42 -9.04
C ILE A 157 5.88 1.79 -10.52
N VAL A 158 4.89 2.60 -10.90
CA VAL A 158 4.69 3.05 -12.28
C VAL A 158 5.92 3.78 -12.77
N LYS A 159 6.45 4.73 -11.98
CA LYS A 159 7.68 5.45 -12.31
C LYS A 159 8.85 4.49 -12.54
N HIS A 160 9.01 3.48 -11.68
CA HIS A 160 10.10 2.51 -11.83
C HIS A 160 9.97 1.66 -13.10
N ILE A 161 8.73 1.28 -13.45
CA ILE A 161 8.44 0.58 -14.72
C ILE A 161 8.72 1.49 -15.91
N ASP A 162 8.29 2.75 -15.88
CA ASP A 162 8.53 3.72 -16.96
C ASP A 162 10.04 3.93 -17.19
N GLU A 163 10.82 4.09 -16.12
CA GLU A 163 12.28 4.21 -16.18
C GLU A 163 12.95 2.95 -16.76
N LEU A 164 12.39 1.77 -16.49
CA LEU A 164 12.87 0.52 -17.06
C LEU A 164 12.53 0.41 -18.55
N MET A 165 11.29 0.73 -18.93
CA MET A 165 10.79 0.67 -20.30
C MET A 165 11.43 1.70 -21.24
N ALA A 166 11.96 2.80 -20.68
CA ALA A 166 12.73 3.79 -21.42
C ALA A 166 14.11 3.29 -21.89
N LYS A 167 14.60 2.16 -21.38
CA LYS A 167 15.91 1.60 -21.76
C LYS A 167 15.83 0.93 -23.13
N PRO A 168 16.77 1.19 -24.07
CA PRO A 168 16.75 0.61 -25.42
C PRO A 168 16.69 -0.92 -25.45
N GLU A 169 17.26 -1.58 -24.44
CA GLU A 169 17.26 -3.05 -24.33
C GLU A 169 15.87 -3.61 -23.99
N VAL A 170 14.99 -2.78 -23.41
CA VAL A 170 13.65 -3.13 -22.91
C VAL A 170 12.54 -2.59 -23.83
N SER A 171 12.86 -1.69 -24.76
CA SER A 171 11.87 -0.99 -25.60
C SER A 171 11.05 -1.88 -26.54
N SER A 172 11.41 -3.16 -26.71
CA SER A 172 10.66 -4.15 -27.50
C SER A 172 9.93 -5.20 -26.66
N VAL A 173 9.75 -4.96 -25.36
CA VAL A 173 8.96 -5.81 -24.47
C VAL A 173 7.50 -5.82 -24.91
N ARG A 174 6.92 -7.02 -24.98
CA ARG A 174 5.52 -7.24 -25.37
C ARG A 174 4.61 -7.62 -24.21
N PHE A 175 5.18 -8.15 -23.13
CA PHE A 175 4.43 -8.69 -22.00
C PHE A 175 4.95 -8.14 -20.68
N LEU A 176 4.03 -7.83 -19.78
CA LEU A 176 4.30 -7.49 -18.39
C LEU A 176 3.55 -8.50 -17.52
N PHE A 177 4.30 -9.25 -16.73
CA PHE A 177 3.76 -10.17 -15.74
C PHE A 177 3.85 -9.51 -14.37
N LEU A 178 2.68 -9.19 -13.78
CA LEU A 178 2.59 -8.78 -12.38
C LEU A 178 2.49 -10.03 -11.50
N VAL A 179 3.40 -10.15 -10.54
CA VAL A 179 3.42 -11.23 -9.55
C VAL A 179 3.63 -10.65 -8.14
N GLY A 180 3.46 -11.48 -7.12
CA GLY A 180 3.63 -11.07 -5.72
C GLY A 180 2.31 -10.65 -5.05
N GLY A 181 2.29 -10.69 -3.72
CA GLY A 181 1.05 -10.48 -2.96
C GLY A 181 0.46 -9.08 -3.06
N PHE A 182 1.26 -8.06 -3.41
CA PHE A 182 0.73 -6.71 -3.67
C PHE A 182 0.11 -6.60 -5.06
N ALA A 183 0.61 -7.36 -6.04
CA ALA A 183 0.01 -7.44 -7.38
C ALA A 183 -1.40 -8.07 -7.40
N GLU A 184 -1.75 -8.85 -6.37
CA GLU A 184 -3.11 -9.38 -6.19
C GLU A 184 -4.11 -8.32 -5.73
N SER A 185 -3.64 -7.15 -5.30
CA SER A 185 -4.52 -6.04 -4.93
C SER A 185 -5.26 -5.55 -6.18
N PRO A 186 -6.60 -5.37 -6.11
CA PRO A 186 -7.34 -4.77 -7.22
C PRO A 186 -7.05 -3.28 -7.48
N MET A 187 -6.25 -2.65 -6.61
CA MET A 187 -5.96 -1.21 -6.59
C MET A 187 -4.94 -0.77 -7.62
#